data_AF-A0A855F6R3-F1
#
_entry.id   AF-A0A855F6R3-F1
#
_cell.length_a   1.000
_cell.length_b   1.000
_cell.length_c   1.000
_cell.angle_alpha   90.00
_cell.angle_beta   90.00
_cell.angle_gamma   90.00
#
_symmetry.space_group_name_H-M   'P 1'
#
loop_
_entity.id
_entity.type
_entity.pdbx_description
1 polymer ?
#
loop_
_entity_poly.entity_id
_entity_poly.type
_entity_poly.pdbx_seq_one_letter_code
_entity_poly.pdbx_strand_id
1 'polypeptide(L)' 'MSDMQLIDAQCRVEQAQALLSIWLEGTKASERDMQLICALISLLQDVPETIKTADEELADYVLRAHREKRQ' A
#
# COMPACT_ATOMS: atom_id res chain seq x y z
N MET A 1 -12.29 -8.93 -14.24
CA MET A 1 -11.61 -8.05 -13.26
C MET A 1 -10.25 -7.74 -13.86
N SER A 2 -9.92 -6.46 -14.05
CA SER A 2 -8.61 -6.08 -14.54
C SER A 2 -7.57 -6.47 -13.49
N ASP A 3 -6.49 -7.13 -13.90
CA ASP A 3 -5.36 -7.40 -13.00
C ASP A 3 -4.85 -6.05 -12.49
N MET A 4 -5.07 -5.78 -11.21
CA MET A 4 -4.60 -4.55 -10.58
C MET A 4 -3.08 -4.58 -10.57
N GLN A 5 -2.43 -3.57 -11.16
CA GLN A 5 -0.98 -3.47 -11.10
C GLN A 5 -0.56 -3.19 -9.65
N LEU A 6 0.60 -3.69 -9.24
CA LEU A 6 1.11 -3.49 -7.87
C LEU A 6 1.22 -2.00 -7.52
N ILE A 7 1.60 -1.17 -8.49
CA ILE A 7 1.63 0.29 -8.35
C ILE A 7 0.25 0.88 -8.02
N ASP A 8 -0.82 0.39 -8.67
CA ASP A 8 -2.18 0.85 -8.38
C ASP A 8 -2.63 0.44 -6.98
N ALA A 9 -2.24 -0.77 -6.55
CA ALA A 9 -2.53 -1.27 -5.21
C ALA A 9 -1.81 -0.42 -4.15
N GLN A 10 -0.52 -0.13 -4.35
CA GLN A 10 0.25 0.76 -3.49
C GLN A 10 -0.44 2.13 -3.34
N CYS A 11 -0.74 2.80 -4.46
CA CYS A 11 -1.35 4.13 -4.44
C CYS A 11 -2.72 4.14 -3.74
N ARG A 12 -3.51 3.07 -3.85
CA ARG A 12 -4.80 2.96 -3.15
C ARG A 12 -4.63 2.85 -1.63
N VAL A 13 -3.60 2.13 -1.16
CA VAL A 13 -3.30 2.04 0.27
C VAL A 13 -2.84 3.39 0.81
N GLU A 14 -1.94 4.08 0.09
CA GLU A 14 -1.50 5.43 0.45
C GLU A 14 -2.68 6.42 0.54
N GLN A 15 -3.60 6.36 -0.44
CA GLN A 15 -4.81 7.18 -0.43
C GLN A 15 -5.73 6.83 0.75
N ALA A 16 -5.89 5.54 1.07
CA ALA A 16 -6.69 5.12 2.22
C ALA A 16 -6.10 5.64 3.54
N GLN A 17 -4.78 5.58 3.72
CA GLN A 17 -4.10 6.14 4.88
C GLN A 17 -4.28 7.66 4.97
N ALA A 18 -4.16 8.38 3.86
CA ALA A 18 -4.39 9.83 3.81
C ALA A 18 -5.83 10.20 4.22
N LEU A 19 -6.82 9.46 3.72
CA LEU A 19 -8.23 9.67 4.10
C LEU A 19 -8.48 9.39 5.58
N LEU A 20 -7.86 8.34 6.14
CA LEU A 20 -7.96 8.01 7.56
C LEU A 20 -7.33 9.10 8.44
N SER A 21 -6.19 9.66 8.05
CA SER A 21 -5.56 10.79 8.75
C SER A 21 -6.45 12.03 8.76
N ILE A 22 -7.03 12.39 7.61
CA ILE A 22 -7.99 13.51 7.53
C ILE A 22 -9.21 13.25 8.42
N TRP A 23 -9.69 12.00 8.47
CA TRP A 23 -10.81 11.64 9.32
C TRP A 23 -10.46 11.76 10.82
N LEU A 24 -9.24 11.40 11.20
CA LEU A 24 -8.75 11.55 12.57
C LEU A 24 -8.69 13.03 13.01
N GLU A 25 -8.32 13.92 12.09
CA GLU A 25 -8.29 15.38 12.31
C GLU A 25 -9.70 16.01 12.39
N GLY A 26 -10.74 15.30 11.93
CA GLY A 26 -12.12 15.74 11.96
C GLY A 26 -12.71 15.80 13.38
N THR A 27 -13.20 16.98 13.79
CA THR A 27 -13.62 17.33 15.16
C THR A 27 -14.90 16.65 15.69
N LYS A 28 -15.40 15.58 15.05
CA LYS A 28 -16.66 14.90 15.42
C LYS A 28 -16.57 13.40 15.68
N ALA A 29 -15.39 12.80 15.56
CA ALA A 29 -15.22 11.37 15.84
C ALA A 29 -15.36 11.10 17.35
N SER A 30 -16.08 10.04 17.72
CA SER A 30 -16.08 9.57 19.12
C SER A 30 -14.71 8.98 19.48
N GLU A 31 -14.40 8.81 20.77
CA GLU A 31 -13.17 8.14 21.20
C GLU A 31 -13.02 6.74 20.59
N ARG A 32 -14.14 6.01 20.47
CA ARG A 32 -14.17 4.70 19.82
C ARG A 32 -13.82 4.80 18.33
N ASP A 33 -14.33 5.80 17.63
CA ASP A 33 -14.03 6.01 16.21
C ASP A 33 -12.55 6.35 16.02
N MET A 34 -11.98 7.21 16.88
CA MET A 34 -10.56 7.52 16.87
C MET A 34 -9.69 6.28 17.09
N GLN A 35 -10.05 5.42 18.05
CA GLN A 35 -9.34 4.16 18.29
C GLN A 35 -9.39 3.24 17.06
N LEU A 36 -10.54 3.13 16.39
CA LEU A 36 -10.69 2.31 15.18
C LEU A 36 -9.90 2.88 14.00
N ILE A 37 -9.90 4.21 13.82
CA ILE A 37 -9.14 4.89 12.77
C ILE A 37 -7.63 4.70 13.02
N CYS A 38 -7.15 4.91 14.24
CA CYS A 38 -5.76 4.66 14.60
C CYS A 38 -5.38 3.19 14.38
N ALA A 39 -6.23 2.24 14.76
CA ALA A 39 -6.00 0.82 14.50
C ALA A 39 -5.89 0.51 13.00
N LEU A 40 -6.75 1.11 12.17
CA LEU A 40 -6.68 0.95 10.71
C LEU A 40 -5.39 1.56 10.13
N ILE A 41 -4.99 2.75 10.59
CA ILE A 41 -3.72 3.37 10.16
C ILE A 41 -2.54 2.45 10.51
N SER A 42 -2.50 1.91 11.73
CA SER A 42 -1.46 0.97 12.16
C SER A 42 -1.47 -0.35 11.38
N LEU A 43 -2.64 -0.87 11.00
CA LEU A 43 -2.73 -2.08 10.17
C LEU A 43 -2.24 -1.86 8.74
N LEU A 44 -2.38 -0.65 8.22
CA LEU A 44 -1.92 -0.28 6.88
C LEU A 44 -0.47 0.21 6.87
N GLN A 45 0.14 0.39 8.04
CA GLN A 45 1.51 0.86 8.16
C GLN A 45 2.46 -0.08 7.40
N ASP A 46 3.41 0.50 6.67
CA ASP A 46 4.44 -0.20 5.87
C ASP A 46 3.90 -1.10 4.73
N VAL A 47 2.58 -1.17 4.53
CA VAL A 47 1.96 -1.92 3.44
C VAL A 47 2.33 -1.33 2.07
N PRO A 48 2.27 -0.01 1.83
CA PRO A 48 2.72 0.58 0.56
C PRO A 48 4.18 0.23 0.23
N GLU A 49 5.06 0.33 1.22
CA GLU A 49 6.48 0.01 1.11
C GLU A 49 6.69 -1.46 0.76
N THR A 50 5.94 -2.37 1.41
CA THR A 50 5.99 -3.80 1.12
C THR A 50 5.55 -4.10 -0.32
N ILE A 51 4.51 -3.43 -0.80
CA ILE A 51 4.04 -3.58 -2.19
C ILE A 51 5.12 -3.08 -3.16
N LYS A 52 5.73 -1.92 -2.88
CA LYS A 52 6.81 -1.37 -3.69
C LYS A 52 8.00 -2.31 -3.77
N THR A 53 8.45 -2.86 -2.63
CA THR A 53 9.55 -3.83 -2.61
C THR A 53 9.21 -5.08 -3.41
N ALA A 54 7.97 -5.59 -3.31
CA ALA A 54 7.54 -6.73 -4.11
C ALA A 54 7.56 -6.45 -5.62
N ASP A 55 7.16 -5.24 -6.04
CA ASP A 55 7.21 -4.83 -7.45
C ASP A 55 8.65 -4.72 -7.96
N GLU A 56 9.55 -4.15 -7.16
CA GLU A 56 10.99 -4.07 -7.47
C GLU A 56 11.64 -5.46 -7.59
N GLU A 57 11.36 -6.38 -6.66
CA GLU A 57 11.85 -7.76 -6.70
C GLU A 57 11.33 -8.52 -7.92
N LEU A 58 10.07 -8.31 -8.29
CA LEU A 58 9.46 -8.91 -9.47
C LEU A 58 10.13 -8.40 -10.75
N ALA A 59 10.38 -7.09 -10.85
CA ALA A 59 11.09 -6.49 -11.97
C ALA A 59 12.51 -7.05 -12.11
N ASP A 60 13.23 -7.16 -10.99
CA ASP A 60 14.57 -7.76 -10.92
C ASP A 60 14.58 -9.21 -11.42
N TYR A 61 13.62 -10.01 -10.95
CA TYR A 61 13.46 -11.39 -11.39
C TYR A 61 13.25 -11.50 -12.91
N VAL A 62 12.34 -10.68 -13.45
CA VAL A 62 12.04 -10.65 -14.89
C VAL A 62 13.30 -10.27 -15.70
N LEU A 63 14.05 -9.26 -15.25
CA LEU A 63 15.29 -8.85 -15.90
C LEU A 63 16.35 -9.96 -15.91
N ARG A 64 16.52 -10.69 -14.80
CA ARG A 64 17.44 -11.83 -14.71
C ARG A 64 17.02 -12.96 -15.64
N ALA A 65 15.75 -13.35 -15.62
CA ALA A 65 15.21 -14.39 -16.51
C ALA A 65 15.41 -14.06 -18.00
N HIS A 66 15.29 -12.78 -18.39
CA HIS A 66 15.56 -12.33 -19.76
C HIS A 66 17.04 -12.30 -20.14
N ARG A 67 17.97 -12.21 -19.18
CA ARG A 67 19.41 -12.31 -19.45
C ARG A 67 19.82 -13.76 -19.64
N GLU A 68 19.32 -14.66 -18.80
CA GLU A 68 19.60 -16.09 -18.86
C GLU A 68 19.09 -16.74 -20.16
N LYS A 69 17.92 -16.31 -20.66
CA LYS A 69 17.38 -16.79 -21.96
C LYS A 69 18.16 -16.29 -23.19
N ARG A 70 19.08 -15.33 -23.01
CA ARG A 70 19.89 -14.74 -24.10
C ARG A 70 21.33 -15.26 -24.13
N GLN A 71 21.72 -16.10 -23.16
CA GLN A 71 22.96 -16.87 -23.17
C GLN A 71 22.70 -18.28 -23.70
#